data_AF-A0A9D8A611-F1
#
_entry.id   AF-A0A9D8A611-F1
#
_cell.length_a   1.000
_cell.length_b   1.000
_cell.length_c   1.000
_cell.angle_alpha   90.00
_cell.angle_beta   90.00
_cell.angle_gamma   90.00
#
_symmetry.space_group_name_H-M   'P 1'
#
loop_
_entity.id
_entity.type
_entity.pdbx_description
1 polymer ?
#
loop_
_entity_poly.entity_id
_entity_poly.type
_entity_poly.pdbx_seq_one_letter_code
_entity_poly.pdbx_strand_id
1 'polypeptide(L)'
;QSYTNYFIATKPNNPIIKEAIDIVVDNIEGDKIEGGVYEMTGPSALMRALEGKQFHHRSYRLTCLQGSFTNEYFQYIDKPRGKWIYAKNEDLLKK
;
A
#
# COMPACT_ATOMS: atom_id res chain seq x y z
N GLN A 1 2.42 1.76 16.12
CA GLN A 1 1.16 2.23 15.51
C GLN A 1 1.16 1.85 14.04
N SER A 2 0.05 1.35 13.49
CA SER A 2 -0.04 0.94 12.09
C SER A 2 -0.75 2.00 11.26
N TYR A 3 -0.24 2.26 10.05
CA TYR A 3 -0.76 3.24 9.11
C TYR A 3 -1.08 2.56 7.78
N THR A 4 -2.04 3.10 7.05
CA THR A 4 -2.41 2.63 5.70
C THR A 4 -1.66 3.40 4.64
N ASN A 5 -1.32 2.77 3.52
CA ASN A 5 -0.88 3.46 2.30
C ASN A 5 -2.06 3.97 1.44
N TYR A 6 -3.25 4.11 2.04
CA TYR A 6 -4.46 4.63 1.44
C TYR A 6 -4.65 6.12 1.77
N PHE A 7 -5.11 6.89 0.78
CA PHE A 7 -5.48 8.30 0.90
C PHE A 7 -4.35 9.21 1.43
N ILE A 8 -3.29 9.32 0.64
CA ILE A 8 -2.11 10.11 0.95
C ILE A 8 -2.21 11.47 0.26
N ALA A 9 -2.10 12.56 1.03
CA ALA A 9 -1.99 13.92 0.52
C ALA A 9 -0.60 14.46 0.79
N THR A 10 0.11 14.89 -0.25
CA THR A 10 1.50 15.33 -0.13
C THR A 10 1.85 16.37 -1.20
N LYS A 11 2.84 17.21 -0.90
CA LYS A 11 3.45 18.08 -1.91
C LYS A 11 4.33 17.25 -2.86
N PRO A 12 4.55 17.71 -4.11
CA PRO A 12 5.56 17.13 -4.97
C PRO A 12 6.93 17.04 -4.28
N ASN A 13 7.71 16.01 -4.61
CA ASN A 13 9.07 15.79 -4.08
C ASN A 13 9.14 15.69 -2.54
N ASN A 14 8.15 15.06 -1.91
CA ASN A 14 8.22 14.77 -0.48
C ASN A 14 9.26 13.66 -0.20
N PRO A 15 10.26 13.89 0.67
CA PRO A 15 11.33 12.92 0.92
C PRO A 15 10.83 11.59 1.51
N ILE A 16 9.79 11.60 2.34
CA ILE A 16 9.20 10.38 2.92
C ILE A 16 8.58 9.51 1.82
N ILE A 17 7.93 10.15 0.85
CA ILE A 17 7.29 9.44 -0.26
C ILE A 17 8.35 8.88 -1.21
N LYS A 18 9.43 9.63 -1.45
CA LYS A 18 10.58 9.14 -2.21
C LYS A 18 11.19 7.90 -1.56
N GLU A 19 11.43 7.94 -0.25
CA GLU A 19 11.95 6.80 0.50
C GLU A 19 11.00 5.59 0.48
N ALA A 20 9.69 5.81 0.61
CA ALA A 20 8.72 4.73 0.46
C ALA A 20 8.78 4.09 -0.94
N ILE A 21 8.95 4.89 -2.00
CA ILE A 21 9.12 4.40 -3.37
C ILE A 21 10.41 3.59 -3.48
N ASP A 22 11.52 4.09 -2.94
CA ASP A 22 12.82 3.41 -2.99
C ASP A 22 12.75 2.06 -2.28
N ILE A 23 12.11 2.00 -1.10
CA ILE A 23 11.85 0.75 -0.38
C ILE A 23 11.00 -0.24 -1.21
N VAL A 24 10.01 0.25 -1.95
CA VAL A 24 9.18 -0.60 -2.82
C VAL A 24 10.02 -1.16 -3.98
N VAL A 25 10.86 -0.33 -4.60
CA VAL A 25 11.76 -0.76 -5.68
C VAL A 25 12.74 -1.81 -5.14
N ASP A 26 13.40 -1.55 -4.02
CA ASP A 26 14.33 -2.48 -3.38
C ASP A 26 13.67 -3.83 -3.03
N ASN A 27 12.41 -3.81 -2.60
CA ASN A 27 11.65 -5.02 -2.33
C ASN A 27 11.39 -5.84 -3.60
N ILE A 28 11.02 -5.17 -4.70
CA ILE A 28 10.73 -5.81 -5.98
C ILE A 28 12.02 -6.36 -6.59
N GLU A 29 13.08 -5.56 -6.66
CA GLU A 29 14.38 -5.98 -7.21
C GLU A 29 15.07 -7.04 -6.36
N GLY A 30 14.81 -7.04 -5.05
CA GLY A 30 15.28 -8.07 -4.13
C GLY A 30 14.41 -9.33 -4.05
N ASP A 31 13.42 -9.49 -4.95
CA ASP A 31 12.50 -10.64 -4.98
C ASP A 31 11.85 -10.96 -3.62
N LYS A 32 11.55 -9.93 -2.81
CA LYS A 32 10.98 -10.11 -1.46
C LYS A 32 9.50 -10.45 -1.54
N ILE A 33 9.23 -11.70 -1.88
CA ILE A 33 7.88 -12.28 -1.97
C ILE A 33 7.34 -12.69 -0.60
N GLU A 34 8.19 -12.80 0.43
CA GLU A 34 7.73 -13.11 1.77
C GLU A 34 6.83 -12.01 2.32
N GLY A 35 5.67 -12.38 2.87
CA GLY A 35 4.65 -11.41 3.32
C GLY A 35 3.81 -10.79 2.19
N GLY A 36 4.03 -11.22 0.95
CA GLY A 36 3.21 -10.90 -0.21
C GLY A 36 3.18 -9.41 -0.55
N VAL A 37 2.13 -9.00 -1.27
CA VAL A 37 1.94 -7.60 -1.69
C VAL A 37 1.94 -6.64 -0.50
N TYR A 38 1.44 -7.06 0.67
CA TYR A 38 1.38 -6.21 1.87
C TYR A 38 2.76 -5.72 2.30
N GLU A 39 3.76 -6.62 2.30
CA GLU A 39 5.15 -6.30 2.65
C GLU A 39 5.93 -5.70 1.46
N MET A 40 5.68 -6.20 0.25
CA MET A 40 6.41 -5.81 -0.95
C MET A 40 6.08 -4.38 -1.41
N THR A 41 4.79 -4.05 -1.58
CA THR A 41 4.36 -2.75 -2.12
C THR A 41 3.27 -2.06 -1.27
N GLY A 42 2.77 -2.77 -0.25
CA GLY A 42 1.66 -2.37 0.58
C GLY A 42 2.04 -1.44 1.74
N PRO A 43 1.20 -1.40 2.79
CA PRO A 43 1.38 -0.52 3.94
C PRO A 43 2.73 -0.64 4.65
N SER A 44 3.36 -1.82 4.65
CA SER A 44 4.63 -2.03 5.35
C SER A 44 5.77 -1.18 4.77
N ALA A 45 5.85 -1.05 3.44
CA ALA A 45 6.85 -0.21 2.79
C ALA A 45 6.74 1.26 3.22
N LEU A 46 5.50 1.80 3.27
CA LEU A 46 5.25 3.14 3.76
C LEU A 46 5.53 3.27 5.26
N MET A 47 5.16 2.28 6.07
CA MET A 47 5.43 2.30 7.51
C MET A 47 6.93 2.36 7.81
N ARG A 48 7.76 1.61 7.08
CA ARG A 48 9.22 1.70 7.19
C ARG A 48 9.73 3.10 6.84
N ALA A 49 9.23 3.70 5.76
CA ALA A 49 9.58 5.07 5.40
C ALA A 49 9.10 6.12 6.42
N LEU A 50 8.10 5.82 7.25
CA LEU A 50 7.59 6.72 8.29
C LEU A 50 8.29 6.53 9.64
N GLU A 51 9.10 5.49 9.79
CA GLU A 51 9.71 5.13 11.07
C GLU A 51 10.61 6.26 11.60
N GLY A 52 10.39 6.63 12.87
CA GLY A 52 11.12 7.72 13.52
C GLY A 52 10.78 9.14 13.04
N LYS A 53 9.82 9.32 12.11
CA LYS A 53 9.50 10.63 11.51
C LYS A 53 8.18 11.20 12.04
N GLN A 54 8.10 12.53 12.06
CA GLN A 54 6.88 13.26 12.37
C GLN A 54 6.11 13.57 11.10
N PHE A 55 4.80 13.31 11.10
CA PHE A 55 3.92 13.57 9.98
C PHE A 55 2.47 13.71 10.45
N HIS A 56 1.63 14.33 9.61
CA HIS A 56 0.21 14.45 9.90
C HIS A 56 -0.53 13.20 9.46
N HIS A 57 -1.38 12.67 10.35
CA HIS A 57 -2.26 11.55 10.04
C HIS A 57 -3.64 11.77 10.65
N ARG A 58 -4.66 11.18 10.02
CA ARG A 58 -6.03 11.16 10.52
C ARG A 58 -6.66 9.83 10.17
N SER A 59 -7.58 9.35 11.01
CA SER A 59 -8.32 8.12 10.71
C SER A 59 -9.07 8.25 9.38
N TYR A 60 -8.88 7.27 8.50
CA TYR A 60 -9.60 7.20 7.22
C TYR A 60 -11.12 7.13 7.44
N ARG A 61 -11.58 6.57 8.57
CA ARG A 61 -13.01 6.54 8.91
C ARG A 61 -13.59 7.93 9.06
N LEU A 62 -12.81 8.90 9.52
CA LEU A 62 -13.25 10.28 9.69
C LEU A 62 -13.09 11.12 8.41
N THR A 63 -12.18 10.73 7.51
CA THR A 63 -11.78 11.55 6.35
C THR A 63 -12.39 11.04 5.04
N CYS A 64 -12.63 9.73 4.94
CA CYS A 64 -13.09 9.02 3.74
C CYS A 64 -14.46 8.35 3.93
N LEU A 65 -15.30 8.90 4.80
CA LEU A 65 -16.57 8.29 5.24
C LEU A 65 -17.57 8.18 4.06
N GLN A 66 -17.51 9.10 3.09
CA GLN A 66 -18.33 9.08 1.86
C GLN A 66 -17.49 8.54 0.67
N GLY A 67 -17.92 7.44 0.06
CA GLY A 67 -17.28 6.88 -1.15
C GLY A 67 -16.45 5.61 -0.95
N SER A 68 -16.38 5.06 0.28
CA SER A 68 -15.81 3.72 0.46
C SER A 68 -16.81 2.65 -0.01
N PHE A 69 -16.67 2.20 -1.26
CA PHE A 69 -17.32 0.97 -1.74
C PHE A 69 -16.64 -0.22 -1.07
N THR A 70 -17.01 -0.50 0.18
CA THR A 70 -16.45 -1.60 0.98
C THR A 70 -17.04 -2.95 0.62
N ASN A 71 -18.15 -2.96 -0.12
CA ASN A 71 -18.71 -4.18 -0.67
C ASN A 71 -17.92 -4.59 -1.91
N GLU A 72 -17.18 -5.68 -1.76
CA GLU A 72 -16.33 -6.27 -2.78
C GLU A 72 -17.04 -6.53 -4.12
N TYR A 73 -18.30 -6.99 -4.07
CA TYR A 73 -19.09 -7.24 -5.27
C TYR A 73 -19.21 -5.98 -6.14
N PHE A 74 -19.46 -4.83 -5.51
CA PHE A 74 -19.61 -3.55 -6.22
C PHE A 74 -18.26 -2.87 -6.52
N GLN A 75 -17.17 -3.28 -5.86
CA GLN A 75 -15.86 -2.68 -6.05
C GLN A 75 -15.11 -3.24 -7.28
N TYR A 76 -15.37 -4.49 -7.66
CA TYR A 76 -14.69 -5.18 -8.77
C TYR A 76 -15.66 -6.01 -9.61
N ILE A 77 -16.77 -5.40 -10.06
CA ILE A 77 -17.81 -6.07 -10.86
C ILE A 77 -17.22 -6.75 -12.11
N ASP A 78 -16.21 -6.14 -12.72
CA ASP A 78 -15.50 -6.61 -13.91
C ASP A 78 -14.30 -7.51 -13.61
N LYS A 79 -13.85 -7.58 -12.36
CA LYS A 79 -12.68 -8.36 -11.93
C LYS A 79 -12.92 -9.09 -10.59
N PRO A 80 -13.75 -10.15 -10.58
CA PRO A 80 -14.11 -10.89 -9.36
C PRO A 80 -12.92 -11.55 -8.63
N ARG A 81 -11.74 -11.64 -9.27
CA ARG A 81 -10.47 -12.12 -8.67
C ARG A 81 -9.33 -11.09 -8.78
N GLY A 82 -9.68 -9.83 -9.06
CA GLY A 82 -8.69 -8.77 -9.32
C GLY A 82 -8.06 -8.18 -8.06
N LYS A 83 -8.51 -8.56 -6.86
CA LYS A 83 -7.87 -8.06 -5.66
C LYS A 83 -6.48 -8.67 -5.50
N TRP A 84 -5.52 -7.80 -5.22
CA TRP A 84 -4.15 -8.16 -4.92
C TRP A 84 -4.03 -9.14 -3.74
N ILE A 85 -4.98 -9.15 -2.79
CA ILE A 85 -5.00 -10.09 -1.65
C ILE A 85 -5.25 -11.56 -2.06
N TYR A 86 -5.71 -11.80 -3.29
CA TYR A 86 -5.90 -13.16 -3.81
C TYR A 86 -4.70 -13.68 -4.60
N ALA A 87 -3.70 -12.82 -4.86
CA ALA A 87 -2.48 -13.23 -5.54
C ALA A 87 -1.64 -14.08 -4.57
N LYS A 88 -1.16 -15.23 -5.07
CA LYS A 88 -0.18 -16.04 -4.33
C LYS A 88 1.18 -15.36 -4.39
N ASN A 89 1.99 -15.55 -3.35
CA ASN A 89 3.31 -14.92 -3.25
C ASN A 89 4.21 -15.31 -4.43
N GLU A 90 4.12 -16.56 -4.89
CA GLU A 90 4.93 -17.09 -5.98
C GLU A 90 4.56 -16.49 -7.35
N ASP A 91 3.36 -15.92 -7.46
CA ASP A 91 2.82 -15.35 -8.69
C ASP A 91 2.98 -13.81 -8.75
N LEU A 92 3.60 -13.19 -7.73
CA LEU A 92 3.69 -11.73 -7.62
C LEU A 92 4.63 -11.10 -8.64
N LEU A 93 5.72 -11.79 -8.97
CA LEU A 93 6.72 -11.33 -9.91
C LEU A 93 6.71 -12.25 -11.13
N LYS A 94 6.66 -11.65 -12.32
CA LYS A 94 6.80 -12.40 -13.58
C LYS A 94 8.27 -12.75 -13.76
N LYS A 95 8.54 -14.04 -14.03
CA LYS A 95 9.86 -14.51 -14.45
C LYS A 95 10.18 -14.08 -15.88
#